data_AF-A0AA42XIG9-F1
#
_entry.id   AF-A0AA42XIG9-F1
#
_cell.length_a   1.000
_cell.length_b   1.000
_cell.length_c   1.000
_cell.angle_alpha   90.00
_cell.angle_beta   90.00
_cell.angle_gamma   90.00
#
_symmetry.space_group_name_H-M   'P 1'
#
loop_
_entity.id
_entity.type
_entity.pdbx_description
1 polymer ?
#
loop_
_entity_poly.entity_id
_entity_poly.type
_entity_poly.pdbx_seq_one_letter_code
_entity_poly.pdbx_strand_id
1 'polypeptide(L)'
;MLKTHIVKVTSSTEAQPNEVLLKTTKGYVYLSTQNMTEKQKHILKNLRPFQCLEIKTPEQFAMQNRVVRFSDFKIRALVEADRECRKIKVTTRVEIH
;
A
#
# COMPACT_ATOMS: atom_id res chain seq x y z
N MET A 1 12.87 -0.76 15.62
CA MET A 1 12.28 0.52 15.18
C MET A 1 11.41 0.26 13.95
N LEU A 2 10.23 0.88 13.85
CA LEU A 2 9.36 0.74 12.67
C LEU A 2 9.86 1.61 11.52
N LYS A 3 9.93 1.04 10.31
CA LYS A 3 10.22 1.79 9.07
C LYS A 3 8.90 2.31 8.50
N THR A 4 8.94 3.52 7.96
CA THR A 4 7.78 4.16 7.34
C THR A 4 7.95 4.17 5.82
N HIS A 5 6.95 3.66 5.11
CA HIS A 5 6.91 3.59 3.66
C HIS A 5 5.63 4.26 3.16
N ILE A 6 5.77 5.22 2.25
CA ILE A 6 4.62 5.85 1.61
C ILE A 6 4.55 5.33 0.18
N VAL A 7 3.41 4.74 -0.15
CA VAL A 7 3.11 4.22 -1.50
C VAL A 7 1.87 4.92 -2.04
N LYS A 8 1.86 5.21 -3.33
CA LYS A 8 0.70 5.76 -4.03
C LYS A 8 0.01 4.63 -4.78
N VAL A 9 -1.26 4.36 -4.48
CA VAL A 9 -2.01 3.32 -5.18
C VAL A 9 -2.41 3.82 -6.57
N THR A 10 -2.42 2.91 -7.54
CA THR A 10 -2.81 3.22 -8.92
C THR A 10 -4.21 2.74 -9.25
N SER A 11 -4.78 1.87 -8.41
CA SER A 11 -6.15 1.35 -8.50
C SER A 11 -6.74 1.13 -7.11
N SER A 12 -8.01 0.73 -7.06
CA SER A 12 -8.62 0.19 -5.85
C SER A 12 -7.89 -1.06 -5.36
N THR A 13 -8.05 -1.36 -4.08
CA THR A 13 -7.47 -2.55 -3.44
C THR A 13 -8.20 -3.82 -3.88
N GLU A 14 -7.47 -4.93 -3.96
CA GLU A 14 -8.02 -6.23 -4.33
C GLU A 14 -7.93 -7.17 -3.12
N ALA A 15 -9.07 -7.65 -2.63
CA ALA A 15 -9.11 -8.61 -1.54
C ALA A 15 -8.79 -10.02 -2.04
N GLN A 16 -7.87 -10.70 -1.36
CA GLN A 16 -7.54 -12.11 -1.55
C GLN A 16 -7.82 -12.87 -0.24
N PRO A 17 -7.85 -14.22 -0.23
CA PRO A 17 -8.24 -14.99 0.95
C PRO A 17 -7.49 -14.63 2.24
N ASN A 18 -6.18 -14.37 2.14
CA ASN A 18 -5.31 -14.08 3.29
C ASN A 18 -4.54 -12.75 3.18
N GLU A 19 -4.76 -11.99 2.10
CA GLU A 19 -3.99 -10.80 1.80
C GLU A 19 -4.86 -9.74 1.13
N VAL A 20 -4.46 -8.48 1.22
CA VAL A 20 -4.97 -7.40 0.38
C VAL A 20 -3.86 -6.95 -0.56
N LEU A 21 -4.14 -6.98 -1.85
CA LEU A 21 -3.25 -6.52 -2.91
C LEU A 21 -3.45 -5.03 -3.17
N LEU A 22 -2.35 -4.29 -3.12
CA LEU A 22 -2.25 -2.90 -3.54
C LEU A 22 -1.40 -2.82 -4.81
N LYS A 23 -2.00 -2.33 -5.90
CA LYS A 23 -1.27 -1.91 -7.09
C LYS A 23 -0.75 -0.50 -6.84
N THR A 24 0.56 -0.31 -6.89
CA THR A 24 1.22 0.97 -6.55
C THR A 24 2.15 1.42 -7.67
N THR A 25 2.60 2.68 -7.61
CA THR A 25 3.59 3.21 -8.56
C THR A 25 4.95 2.51 -8.50
N LYS A 26 5.25 1.77 -7.43
CA LYS A 26 6.53 1.04 -7.25
C LYS A 26 6.43 -0.46 -7.59
N GLY A 27 5.22 -0.99 -7.80
CA GLY A 27 4.94 -2.41 -7.93
C GLY A 27 3.73 -2.82 -7.07
N TYR A 28 3.69 -4.09 -6.68
CA TYR A 28 2.61 -4.71 -5.93
C TYR A 28 2.99 -4.86 -4.46
N VAL A 29 2.11 -4.41 -3.57
CA VAL A 29 2.25 -4.60 -2.13
C VAL A 29 1.13 -5.50 -1.66
N TYR A 30 1.47 -6.60 -0.99
CA TYR A 30 0.51 -7.50 -0.36
C TYR A 30 0.54 -7.27 1.15
N LEU A 31 -0.63 -7.07 1.75
CA LEU A 31 -0.80 -6.88 3.18
C LEU A 31 -1.55 -8.07 3.75
N SER A 32 -0.91 -8.85 4.63
CA SER A 32 -1.54 -9.99 5.30
C SER A 32 -2.77 -9.54 6.11
N THR A 33 -3.87 -10.29 6.00
CA THR A 33 -5.11 -10.00 6.75
C THR A 33 -5.15 -10.66 8.12
N GLN A 34 -4.23 -11.60 8.42
CA GLN A 34 -4.24 -12.40 9.66
C GLN A 34 -4.26 -11.55 10.94
N ASN A 35 -3.52 -10.44 10.94
CA ASN A 35 -3.40 -9.53 12.10
C ASN A 35 -4.00 -8.14 11.83
N MET A 36 -4.85 -8.02 10.82
CA MET A 36 -5.38 -6.73 10.40
C MET A 36 -6.58 -6.31 11.27
N THR A 37 -6.47 -5.15 11.91
CA THR A 37 -7.58 -4.59 12.70
C THR A 37 -8.75 -4.13 11.81
N GLU A 38 -9.95 -4.06 12.36
CA GLU A 38 -11.14 -3.56 11.63
C GLU A 38 -10.96 -2.15 11.06
N LYS A 39 -10.24 -1.28 11.80
CA LYS A 39 -9.89 0.05 11.31
C LYS A 39 -9.01 -0.01 10.06
N GLN A 40 -8.04 -0.92 10.03
CA GLN A 40 -7.18 -1.11 8.85
C GLN A 40 -7.96 -1.69 7.67
N LYS A 41 -8.83 -2.68 7.90
CA LYS A 41 -9.72 -3.22 6.85
C LYS A 41 -10.61 -2.13 6.25
N HIS A 42 -11.18 -1.26 7.10
CA HIS A 42 -12.00 -0.14 6.66
C HIS A 42 -11.22 0.89 5.84
N ILE A 43 -9.97 1.20 6.23
CA ILE A 43 -9.07 2.06 5.43
C ILE A 43 -8.86 1.46 4.04
N LEU A 44 -8.51 0.17 3.95
CA LEU A 44 -8.22 -0.49 2.68
C LEU A 44 -9.44 -0.59 1.76
N LYS A 45 -10.63 -0.83 2.33
CA LYS A 45 -11.89 -0.89 1.58
C LYS A 45 -12.26 0.46 0.95
N ASN A 46 -11.91 1.57 1.60
CA ASN A 46 -12.24 2.91 1.15
C ASN A 46 -11.08 3.64 0.44
N LEU A 47 -9.94 2.97 0.27
CA LEU A 47 -8.78 3.54 -0.38
C LEU A 47 -9.06 3.71 -1.88
N ARG A 48 -9.02 4.96 -2.35
CA ARG A 48 -9.32 5.32 -3.74
C ARG A 48 -8.05 5.27 -4.61
N PRO A 49 -8.19 5.05 -5.92
CA PRO A 49 -7.09 5.21 -6.86
C PRO A 49 -6.37 6.56 -6.67
N PHE A 50 -5.05 6.57 -6.81
CA PHE A 50 -4.17 7.74 -6.67
C PHE A 50 -4.06 8.34 -5.26
N GLN A 51 -4.71 7.75 -4.25
CA GLN A 51 -4.42 8.07 -2.86
C GLN A 51 -3.11 7.44 -2.41
N CYS A 52 -2.50 8.01 -1.36
CA CYS A 52 -1.32 7.43 -0.75
C CYS A 52 -1.68 6.69 0.54
N LEU A 53 -0.96 5.60 0.76
CA LEU A 53 -1.00 4.82 1.97
C LEU A 53 0.36 4.90 2.65
N GLU A 54 0.37 5.38 3.89
CA GLU A 54 1.51 5.23 4.78
C GLU A 54 1.44 3.84 5.42
N ILE A 55 2.50 3.06 5.25
CA ILE A 55 2.69 1.72 5.79
C ILE A 55 3.88 1.77 6.76
N LYS A 56 3.63 1.45 8.02
CA LYS A 56 4.65 1.34 9.06
C LYS A 56 4.85 -0.12 9.40
N THR A 57 6.05 -0.63 9.24
CA THR A 57 6.36 -2.05 9.45
C THR A 57 7.79 -2.22 10.00
N PRO A 58 8.07 -3.23 10.84
CA PRO A 58 9.44 -3.59 11.18
C PRO A 58 10.18 -4.27 10.00
N GLU A 59 9.44 -4.76 9.00
CA GLU A 59 9.96 -5.50 7.86
C GLU A 59 10.69 -4.58 6.87
N GLN A 60 11.61 -5.15 6.07
CA GLN A 60 12.26 -4.39 5.02
C GLN A 60 11.34 -4.26 3.80
N PHE A 61 11.23 -3.06 3.25
CA PHE A 61 10.63 -2.85 1.93
C PHE A 61 11.61 -3.30 0.84
N ALA A 62 11.81 -4.60 0.74
CA ALA A 62 12.66 -5.23 -0.27
C ALA A 62 11.78 -5.74 -1.42
N MET A 63 11.58 -4.90 -2.43
CA MET A 63 10.86 -5.27 -3.64
C MET A 63 11.64 -6.37 -4.39
N GLN A 64 11.05 -7.55 -4.51
CA GLN A 64 11.55 -8.64 -5.34
C GLN A 64 10.55 -8.88 -6.48
N ASN A 65 11.00 -8.83 -7.73
CA ASN A 65 10.12 -8.96 -8.91
C ASN A 65 8.90 -8.02 -8.86
N ARG A 66 9.12 -6.76 -8.43
CA ARG A 66 8.06 -5.75 -8.21
C ARG A 66 7.00 -6.16 -7.18
N VAL A 67 7.29 -7.12 -6.31
CA VAL A 67 6.38 -7.57 -5.25
C VAL A 67 7.05 -7.38 -3.90
N VAL A 68 6.26 -6.97 -2.91
CA VAL A 68 6.62 -7.03 -1.49
C VAL A 68 5.40 -7.48 -0.68
N ARG A 69 5.64 -8.23 0.39
CA ARG A 69 4.60 -8.70 1.32
C ARG A 69 4.91 -8.22 2.72
N PHE A 70 3.89 -7.81 3.46
CA PHE A 70 4.00 -7.43 4.87
C PHE A 70 3.03 -8.24 5.71
N SER A 71 3.55 -8.86 6.76
CA SER A 71 2.80 -9.64 7.75
C SER A 71 2.46 -8.82 9.00
N ASP A 72 3.36 -7.91 9.39
CA ASP A 72 3.16 -6.98 10.51
C ASP A 72 3.27 -5.54 10.03
N PHE A 73 2.17 -4.80 10.14
CA PHE A 73 2.11 -3.41 9.69
C PHE A 73 1.03 -2.60 10.39
N LYS A 74 1.22 -1.29 10.38
CA LYS A 74 0.19 -0.27 10.65
C LYS A 74 0.01 0.57 9.40
N ILE A 75 -1.23 0.91 9.06
CA ILE A 75 -1.54 1.72 7.88
C ILE A 75 -2.33 2.97 8.22
N ARG A 76 -2.11 4.01 7.41
CA ARG A 76 -2.87 5.26 7.43
C ARG A 76 -3.03 5.77 6.01
N ALA A 77 -4.27 6.03 5.60
CA ALA A 77 -4.51 6.76 4.34
C ALA A 77 -4.08 8.21 4.50
N LEU A 78 -3.35 8.72 3.51
CA LEU A 78 -2.98 10.13 3.42
C LEU A 78 -3.92 10.82 2.45
N VAL A 79 -4.32 12.05 2.79
CA VAL A 79 -5.09 12.90 1.88
C VAL A 79 -4.23 13.26 0.67
N GLU A 80 -4.83 13.45 -0.51
CA GLU A 80 -4.08 13.79 -1.73
C GLU A 80 -3.34 15.13 -1.62
N ALA A 81 -3.81 16.01 -0.75
CA ALA A 81 -3.15 17.27 -0.45
C ALA A 81 -1.86 17.11 0.37
N ASP A 82 -1.61 15.93 0.95
CA ASP A 82 -0.43 15.65 1.77
C ASP A 82 0.86 15.83 0.97
N ARG A 83 1.82 16.54 1.56
CA ARG A 83 3.10 16.90 0.91
C ARG A 83 3.85 15.66 0.45
N GLU A 84 3.89 14.60 1.24
CA GLU A 84 4.60 13.38 0.90
C GLU A 84 3.88 12.61 -0.21
N CYS A 85 2.55 12.64 -0.22
CA CYS A 85 1.78 12.03 -1.31
C CYS A 85 1.99 12.76 -2.65
N ARG A 86 2.04 14.10 -2.64
CA ARG A 86 2.28 14.92 -3.84
C ARG A 86 3.66 14.72 -4.47
N LYS A 87 4.68 14.41 -3.67
CA LYS A 87 6.03 14.10 -4.18
C LYS A 87 6.05 12.83 -5.03
N ILE A 88 5.14 11.90 -4.80
CA ILE A 88 5.05 10.64 -5.55
C ILE A 88 4.29 10.90 -6.85
N LYS A 89 5.04 11.18 -7.92
CA LYS A 89 4.50 11.26 -9.29
C LYS A 89 4.13 9.86 -9.79
N VAL A 90 2.98 9.76 -10.47
CA VAL A 90 2.58 8.54 -11.18
C VAL A 90 3.24 8.61 -12.55
N THR A 91 4.47 8.12 -12.67
CA THR A 91 5.24 8.22 -13.93
C THR A 91 4.97 7.07 -14.89
N THR A 92 4.29 6.02 -14.45
CA THR A 92 4.07 4.82 -15.26
C THR A 92 2.82 4.11 -14.75
N ARG A 93 1.80 3.98 -15.60
CA ARG A 93 0.82 2.90 -15.44
C ARG A 93 1.64 1.60 -15.47
N VAL A 94 1.58 0.81 -14.42
CA VAL A 94 2.14 -0.54 -14.47
C VAL A 94 1.21 -1.31 -15.41
N GLU A 95 1.56 -1.35 -16.71
CA GLU A 95 0.87 -2.18 -17.68
C GLU A 95 1.10 -3.65 -17.31
N ILE A 96 0.00 -4.34 -17.08
CA ILE A 96 -0.04 -5.79 -16.89
C ILE A 96 -0.12 -6.37 -18.30
N HIS A 97 0.94 -7.04 -18.76
CA HIS A 97 0.90 -7.93 -19.92
C HIS A 97 0.66 -9.36 -19.42
#